data_AF-A0A5D2MNC6-F1
#
_entry.id   AF-A0A5D2MNC6-F1
#
_cell.length_a   1.000
_cell.length_b   1.000
_cell.length_c   1.000
_cell.angle_alpha   90.00
_cell.angle_beta   90.00
_cell.angle_gamma   90.00
#
_symmetry.space_group_name_H-M   'P 1'
#
loop_
_entity.id
_entity.type
_entity.pdbx_description
1 polymer ?
#
loop_
_entity_poly.entity_id
_entity_poly.type
_entity_poly.pdbx_seq_one_letter_code
_entity_poly.pdbx_strand_id
1 'polypeptide(L)'
;MIVILLVNNMILMPGLIVIGQAKPETVDKVCEIARKQLALSSDEPVTGASKFSDLGADSLDTVEIVMGIEEEFGVTIKEDNAQNITTVQDAADLIEKLCRAKGA
;
A
#
# COMPACT_ATOMS: atom_id res chain seq x y z
N MET A 1 22.03 -26.92 12.41
CA MET A 1 20.63 -27.33 12.24
C MET A 1 19.79 -26.44 13.13
N ILE A 2 19.44 -25.24 12.65
CA ILE A 2 18.55 -24.32 13.37
C ILE A 2 17.30 -24.20 12.53
N VAL A 3 16.22 -24.70 13.11
CA VAL A 3 14.88 -24.72 12.57
C VAL A 3 14.35 -23.29 12.64
N ILE A 4 14.27 -22.59 11.50
CA ILE A 4 13.50 -21.35 11.39
C ILE A 4 12.18 -21.72 10.72
N LEU A 5 11.23 -22.16 11.53
CA LEU A 5 9.81 -22.11 11.20
C LEU A 5 9.36 -20.67 11.49
N LEU A 6 9.32 -19.82 10.47
CA LEU A 6 8.55 -18.58 10.52
C LEU A 6 7.64 -18.54 9.29
N VAL A 7 6.46 -19.08 9.56
CA VAL A 7 5.16 -18.78 8.96
C VAL A 7 5.16 -17.40 8.27
N ASN A 8 4.86 -17.40 6.97
CA ASN A 8 4.44 -16.24 6.17
C ASN A 8 5.36 -15.00 6.18
N ASN A 9 6.20 -14.90 5.14
CA ASN A 9 6.59 -13.65 4.48
C ASN A 9 7.29 -12.58 5.36
N MET A 10 8.45 -12.90 5.93
CA MET A 10 9.37 -11.92 6.52
C MET A 10 10.55 -11.66 5.57
N ILE A 11 10.54 -10.53 4.85
CA ILE A 11 11.75 -9.97 4.23
C ILE A 11 12.41 -9.06 5.27
N LEU A 12 13.64 -9.40 5.65
CA LEU A 12 14.41 -8.77 6.72
C LEU A 12 15.33 -7.67 6.14
N MET A 13 14.92 -6.39 6.21
CA MET A 13 15.88 -5.26 6.14
C MET A 13 16.26 -4.83 7.56
N PRO A 14 17.55 -4.58 7.86
CA PRO A 14 17.99 -4.24 9.20
C PRO A 14 17.65 -2.77 9.52
N GLY A 15 16.53 -2.53 10.20
CA GLY A 15 16.26 -1.22 10.81
C GLY A 15 14.82 -0.71 10.78
N LEU A 16 13.89 -1.39 10.10
CA LEU A 16 12.48 -0.96 10.07
C LEU A 16 11.57 -2.19 10.22
N ILE A 17 10.89 -2.28 11.36
CA ILE A 17 9.83 -3.28 11.57
C ILE A 17 8.65 -2.84 10.70
N VAL A 18 8.56 -3.36 9.47
CA VAL A 18 7.36 -3.20 8.64
C VAL A 18 6.34 -4.21 9.15
N ILE A 19 5.36 -3.71 9.91
CA ILE A 19 4.22 -4.49 10.44
C ILE A 19 3.15 -4.78 9.37
N GLY A 20 3.47 -4.55 8.10
CA GLY A 20 2.55 -4.72 6.99
C GLY A 20 2.40 -6.17 6.55
N GLN A 21 1.15 -6.64 6.47
CA GLN A 21 0.78 -7.96 5.96
C GLN A 21 0.85 -8.04 4.43
N ALA A 22 0.99 -6.89 3.75
CA ALA A 22 1.03 -6.80 2.30
C ALA A 22 2.30 -7.39 1.71
N LYS A 23 2.17 -7.96 0.52
CA LYS A 23 3.32 -8.38 -0.28
C LYS A 23 4.09 -7.14 -0.78
N PRO A 24 5.42 -7.21 -0.91
CA PRO A 24 6.21 -6.09 -1.41
C PRO A 24 5.74 -5.62 -2.80
N GLU A 25 5.31 -6.53 -3.67
CA GLU A 25 4.79 -6.19 -4.99
C GLU A 25 3.50 -5.35 -4.94
N THR A 26 2.67 -5.55 -3.90
CA THR A 26 1.47 -4.73 -3.69
C THR A 26 1.85 -3.32 -3.26
N VAL A 27 2.83 -3.18 -2.37
CA VAL A 27 3.33 -1.88 -1.92
C VAL A 27 3.93 -1.12 -3.11
N ASP A 28 4.75 -1.77 -3.92
CA ASP A 28 5.38 -1.17 -5.10
C ASP A 28 4.33 -0.64 -6.10
N LYS A 29 3.29 -1.43 -6.39
CA LYS A 29 2.18 -0.98 -7.23
C LYS A 29 1.42 0.22 -6.65
N VAL A 30 1.15 0.22 -5.35
CA VAL A 30 0.49 1.37 -4.70
C VAL A 30 1.38 2.61 -4.78
N CYS A 31 2.68 2.47 -4.58
CA CYS A 31 3.65 3.55 -4.79
C CYS A 31 3.61 4.09 -6.24
N GLU A 32 3.55 3.21 -7.24
CA GLU A 32 3.47 3.60 -8.64
C GLU A 32 2.19 4.38 -8.95
N ILE A 33 1.03 3.91 -8.46
CA ILE A 33 -0.25 4.62 -8.62
C ILE A 33 -0.17 5.99 -7.97
N ALA A 34 0.30 6.07 -6.73
CA ALA A 34 0.45 7.32 -5.99
C ALA A 34 1.34 8.31 -6.75
N ARG A 35 2.51 7.86 -7.23
CA ARG A 35 3.42 8.69 -8.03
C ARG A 35 2.77 9.19 -9.31
N LYS A 36 2.00 8.33 -9.98
CA LYS A 36 1.34 8.69 -11.24
C LYS A 36 0.26 9.74 -11.04
N GLN A 37 -0.59 9.58 -10.02
CA GLN A 37 -1.68 10.53 -9.75
C GLN A 37 -1.15 11.87 -9.22
N LEU A 38 -0.15 11.83 -8.34
CA LEU A 38 0.46 13.02 -7.76
C LEU A 38 1.56 13.64 -8.65
N ALA A 39 1.78 13.09 -9.85
CA ALA A 39 2.82 13.51 -10.79
C ALA A 39 4.22 13.67 -10.13
N LEU A 40 4.56 12.79 -9.19
CA LEU A 40 5.81 12.87 -8.44
C LEU A 40 7.00 12.51 -9.33
N SER A 41 8.13 13.16 -9.07
CA SER A 41 9.39 12.86 -9.73
C SER A 41 9.93 11.49 -9.30
N SER A 42 10.75 10.85 -10.17
CA SER A 42 11.41 9.58 -9.82
C SER A 42 12.38 9.71 -8.63
N ASP A 43 12.79 10.94 -8.37
CA ASP A 43 13.74 11.38 -7.37
C ASP A 43 13.10 11.40 -5.96
N GLU A 44 11.76 11.47 -5.91
CA GLU A 44 11.01 11.55 -4.67
C GLU A 44 10.77 10.17 -4.07
N PRO A 45 11.26 9.90 -2.85
CA PRO A 45 11.15 8.58 -2.24
C PRO A 45 9.71 8.31 -1.79
N VAL A 46 9.02 7.44 -2.51
CA VAL A 46 7.74 6.89 -2.12
C VAL A 46 7.97 5.49 -1.57
N THR A 47 7.65 5.30 -0.30
CA THR A 47 7.86 4.06 0.45
C THR A 47 6.56 3.66 1.15
N GLY A 48 6.49 2.44 1.68
CA GLY A 48 5.34 2.02 2.50
C GLY A 48 5.05 2.97 3.67
N ALA A 49 6.08 3.59 4.24
CA ALA A 49 5.92 4.54 5.35
C ALA A 49 5.51 5.96 4.90
N SER A 50 5.55 6.25 3.61
CA SER A 50 5.17 7.56 3.08
C SER A 50 3.67 7.78 3.26
N LYS A 51 3.31 8.95 3.81
CA LYS A 51 1.91 9.37 3.93
C LYS A 51 1.47 10.05 2.65
N PHE A 52 0.26 9.79 2.19
CA PHE A 52 -0.29 10.46 1.01
C PHE A 52 -0.31 11.99 1.17
N SER A 53 -0.63 12.48 2.38
CA SER A 53 -0.57 13.91 2.71
C SER A 53 0.82 14.51 2.56
N ASP A 54 1.86 13.77 2.94
CA ASP A 54 3.25 14.24 2.89
C ASP A 54 3.78 14.26 1.45
N LEU A 55 3.21 13.41 0.60
CA LEU A 55 3.43 13.39 -0.85
C LEU A 55 2.63 14.48 -1.59
N GLY A 56 1.88 15.32 -0.86
CA GLY A 56 1.09 16.41 -1.44
C GLY A 56 -0.29 16.01 -1.94
N ALA A 57 -0.78 14.81 -1.61
CA ALA A 57 -2.15 14.43 -1.95
C ALA A 57 -3.15 15.28 -1.19
N ASP A 58 -4.06 15.92 -1.93
CA ASP A 58 -5.23 16.57 -1.37
C ASP A 58 -6.42 15.60 -1.24
N SER A 59 -7.57 16.13 -0.83
CA SER A 59 -8.80 15.33 -0.68
C SER A 59 -9.31 14.75 -2.01
N LEU A 60 -9.07 15.41 -3.14
CA LEU A 60 -9.46 14.94 -4.46
C LEU A 60 -8.46 13.90 -4.97
N ASP A 61 -7.16 14.15 -4.82
CA ASP A 61 -6.11 13.21 -5.20
C ASP A 61 -6.27 11.88 -4.46
N THR A 62 -6.65 11.93 -3.19
CA THR A 62 -6.93 10.72 -2.39
C THR A 62 -8.04 9.88 -3.02
N VAL A 63 -9.10 10.51 -3.55
CA VAL A 63 -10.19 9.80 -4.26
C VAL A 63 -9.66 9.17 -5.55
N GLU A 64 -8.85 9.89 -6.33
CA GLU A 64 -8.28 9.38 -7.59
C GLU A 64 -7.28 8.24 -7.37
N ILE A 65 -6.49 8.31 -6.30
CA ILE A 65 -5.56 7.24 -5.89
C ILE A 65 -6.35 6.00 -5.49
N VAL A 66 -7.37 6.15 -4.65
CA VAL A 66 -8.22 5.03 -4.21
C VAL A 66 -8.92 4.40 -5.41
N MET A 67 -9.47 5.18 -6.33
CA MET A 67 -10.07 4.67 -7.56
C MET A 67 -9.07 3.92 -8.44
N GLY A 68 -7.86 4.46 -8.61
CA GLY A 68 -6.79 3.80 -9.36
C GLY A 68 -6.37 2.46 -8.73
N ILE A 69 -6.33 2.40 -7.41
CA ILE A 69 -6.09 1.16 -6.66
C ILE A 69 -7.23 0.15 -6.87
N GLU A 70 -8.48 0.59 -6.76
CA GLU A 70 -9.65 -0.28 -6.97
C GLU A 70 -9.66 -0.88 -8.38
N GLU A 71 -9.31 -0.10 -9.40
CA GLU A 71 -9.23 -0.56 -10.78
C GLU A 71 -8.05 -1.52 -11.00
N GLU A 72 -6.84 -1.17 -10.55
CA GLU A 72 -5.62 -1.97 -10.74
C GLU A 72 -5.72 -3.35 -10.08
N PHE A 73 -6.28 -3.41 -8.87
CA PHE A 73 -6.41 -4.65 -8.11
C PHE A 73 -7.79 -5.30 -8.24
N GLY A 74 -8.73 -4.63 -8.90
CA GLY A 74 -10.12 -5.06 -9.00
C GLY A 74 -10.76 -5.22 -7.63
N VAL A 75 -10.49 -4.36 -6.66
CA VAL A 75 -11.08 -4.39 -5.31
C VAL A 75 -12.12 -3.29 -5.14
N THR A 76 -12.89 -3.35 -4.05
CA THR A 76 -13.78 -2.26 -3.66
C THR A 76 -13.45 -1.86 -2.24
N ILE A 77 -12.94 -0.63 -2.09
CA ILE A 77 -12.57 -0.02 -0.84
C ILE A 77 -13.76 0.80 -0.37
N LYS A 78 -14.34 0.41 0.77
CA LYS A 78 -15.39 1.21 1.40
C LYS A 78 -14.84 2.56 1.84
N GLU A 79 -15.66 3.59 1.76
CA GLU A 79 -15.28 4.95 2.16
C GLU A 79 -14.75 5.02 3.60
N ASP A 80 -15.38 4.32 4.55
CA ASP A 80 -14.87 4.20 5.93
C ASP A 80 -13.44 3.63 6.00
N ASN A 81 -13.10 2.68 5.14
CA ASN A 81 -11.74 2.14 5.08
C ASN A 81 -10.78 3.11 4.38
N ALA A 82 -11.23 3.77 3.31
CA ALA A 82 -10.44 4.76 2.59
C ALA A 82 -10.04 5.94 3.50
N GLN A 83 -10.94 6.40 4.38
CA GLN A 83 -10.65 7.44 5.36
C GLN A 83 -9.61 7.03 6.41
N ASN A 84 -9.43 5.72 6.63
CA ASN A 84 -8.43 5.18 7.54
C ASN A 84 -7.07 4.92 6.85
N ILE A 85 -6.98 5.09 5.52
CA ILE A 85 -5.72 4.96 4.79
C ILE A 85 -4.93 6.25 4.97
N THR A 86 -3.79 6.16 5.66
CA THR A 86 -2.90 7.31 5.85
C THR A 86 -1.57 7.16 5.12
N THR A 87 -1.09 5.93 5.02
CA THR A 87 0.19 5.57 4.38
C THR A 87 -0.01 4.60 3.22
N VAL A 88 1.01 4.54 2.35
CA VAL A 88 1.07 3.54 1.28
C VAL A 88 0.97 2.13 1.84
N GLN A 89 1.59 1.85 2.99
CA GLN A 89 1.51 0.54 3.64
C GLN A 89 0.07 0.21 4.08
N ASP A 90 -0.66 1.16 4.66
CA ASP A 90 -2.06 0.95 5.07
C ASP A 90 -2.94 0.56 3.87
N ALA A 91 -2.75 1.26 2.74
CA ALA A 91 -3.45 0.94 1.50
C ALA A 91 -3.09 -0.47 1.01
N ALA A 92 -1.79 -0.78 0.94
CA ALA A 92 -1.31 -2.09 0.49
C ALA A 92 -1.85 -3.24 1.35
N ASP A 93 -1.87 -3.07 2.68
CA ASP A 93 -2.37 -4.06 3.63
C ASP A 93 -3.87 -4.29 3.46
N LEU A 94 -4.63 -3.21 3.26
CA LEU A 94 -6.06 -3.29 3.00
C LEU A 94 -6.34 -4.01 1.69
N ILE A 95 -5.61 -3.69 0.62
CA ILE A 95 -5.76 -4.33 -0.69
C ILE A 95 -5.49 -5.82 -0.58
N GLU A 96 -4.41 -6.24 0.07
CA GLU A 96 -4.13 -7.67 0.26
C GLU A 96 -5.23 -8.38 1.05
N LYS A 97 -5.77 -7.73 2.09
CA LYS A 97 -6.91 -8.25 2.84
C LYS A 97 -8.15 -8.42 1.96
N LEU A 98 -8.44 -7.47 1.08
CA LEU A 98 -9.58 -7.52 0.16
C LEU A 98 -9.37 -8.56 -0.96
N CYS A 99 -8.18 -8.63 -1.55
CA CYS A 99 -7.82 -9.63 -2.56
C CYS A 99 -7.96 -11.06 -2.02
N ARG A 100 -7.54 -11.31 -0.77
CA ARG A 100 -7.74 -12.60 -0.11
C ARG A 100 -9.21 -12.93 0.12
N ALA A 101 -10.03 -11.92 0.43
CA ALA A 101 -11.47 -12.12 0.65
C ALA A 101 -12.25 -12.32 -0.67
N LYS A 102 -11.77 -11.78 -1.79
CA LYS A 102 -12.43 -11.89 -3.11
C LYS A 102 -12.26 -13.26 -3.77
N GLY A 103 -11.29 -14.05 -3.31
CA GLY A 103 -11.01 -15.41 -3.81
C GLY A 103 -11.64 -16.54 -2.99
N ALA A 104 -12.48 -16.23 -1.99
CA ALA A 104 -13.16 -17.20 -1.13
C ALA A 104 -14.62 -17.43 -1.55
#